data_AF-A0A426TS99-F1
#
_entry.id   AF-A0A426TS99-F1
#
_cell.length_a   1.000
_cell.length_b   1.000
_cell.length_c   1.000
_cell.angle_alpha   90.00
_cell.angle_beta   90.00
_cell.angle_gamma   90.00
#
_symmetry.space_group_name_H-M   'P 1'
#
loop_
_entity.id
_entity.type
_entity.pdbx_description
1 polymer ?
#
loop_
_entity_poly.entity_id
_entity_poly.type
_entity_poly.pdbx_seq_one_letter_code
_entity_poly.pdbx_strand_id
1 'polypeptide(L)' 'EVFKEAIRRNSAAIIVAHNHPSGDCTPSPEDVLVTKQIVQAGHLLDIQVLDHLVIGMGVYVSMRERGLGWQP' A
#
# COMPACT_ATOMS: atom_id res chain seq x y z
N GLU A 1 -4.96 13.33 -2.11
CA GLU A 1 -4.20 13.21 -0.85
C GLU A 1 -3.02 12.23 -0.97
N VAL A 2 -3.21 10.89 -1.08
CA VAL A 2 -2.08 9.90 -1.07
C VAL A 2 -0.98 10.20 -2.11
N PHE A 3 -1.35 10.44 -3.38
CA PHE A 3 -0.37 10.71 -4.45
C PHE A 3 0.06 12.18 -4.55
N LYS A 4 -0.53 13.10 -3.77
CA LYS A 4 -0.29 14.55 -3.92
C LYS A 4 1.19 14.88 -3.77
N GLU A 5 1.83 14.36 -2.74
CA GLU A 5 3.25 14.59 -2.50
C GLU A 5 4.15 13.82 -3.46
N ALA A 6 3.73 12.62 -3.89
CA ALA A 6 4.45 11.86 -4.92
C ALA A 6 4.52 12.64 -6.23
N ILE A 7 3.41 13.23 -6.66
CA ILE A 7 3.34 14.10 -7.85
C ILE A 7 4.21 15.34 -7.67
N ARG A 8 4.09 16.05 -6.54
CA ARG A 8 4.89 17.26 -6.28
C ARG A 8 6.40 17.02 -6.27
N ARG A 9 6.82 15.80 -5.95
CA ARG A 9 8.22 15.39 -5.88
C ARG A 9 8.71 14.68 -7.15
N ASN A 10 7.86 14.52 -8.17
CA ASN A 10 8.15 13.72 -9.36
C ASN A 10 8.63 12.29 -8.99
N SER A 11 8.01 11.69 -7.98
CA SER A 11 8.35 10.35 -7.54
C SER A 11 8.01 9.32 -8.63
N ALA A 12 8.99 8.49 -9.02
CA ALA A 12 8.75 7.38 -9.93
C ALA A 12 7.88 6.27 -9.30
N ALA A 13 7.93 6.14 -7.98
CA ALA A 13 7.22 5.10 -7.25
C ALA A 13 6.98 5.48 -5.78
N ILE A 14 6.08 4.75 -5.12
CA ILE A 14 5.78 4.86 -3.69
C ILE A 14 5.68 3.48 -3.02
N ILE A 15 5.90 3.45 -1.71
CA ILE A 15 5.47 2.37 -0.82
C ILE A 15 4.47 2.98 0.15
N VAL A 16 3.37 2.28 0.39
CA VAL A 16 2.40 2.64 1.42
C VAL A 16 2.66 1.81 2.66
N ALA A 17 2.47 2.40 3.83
CA ALA A 17 2.52 1.66 5.08
C ALA A 17 1.46 2.19 6.04
N HIS A 18 0.87 1.30 6.83
CA HIS A 18 0.05 1.67 7.97
C HIS A 18 0.31 0.71 9.12
N ASN A 19 0.01 1.15 10.33
CA ASN A 19 0.23 0.36 11.53
C ASN A 19 -1.08 -0.24 12.05
N HIS A 20 -1.02 -1.46 12.56
CA HIS A 20 -2.05 -2.08 13.39
C HIS A 20 -1.64 -1.95 14.86
N PRO A 21 -2.25 -1.04 15.64
CA PRO A 21 -1.90 -0.86 17.06
C PRO A 21 -2.10 -2.11 17.93
N SER A 22 -2.92 -3.07 17.47
CA SER A 22 -3.10 -4.38 18.11
C SER A 22 -1.84 -5.24 18.10
N GLY A 23 -0.87 -4.94 17.24
CA GLY A 23 0.33 -5.74 17.01
C GLY A 23 0.16 -6.87 15.99
N ASP A 24 -1.08 -7.26 15.66
CA ASP A 24 -1.39 -8.25 14.63
C ASP A 24 -1.36 -7.61 13.23
N CYS A 25 -0.50 -8.12 12.35
CA CYS A 25 -0.36 -7.63 10.97
C CYS A 25 -1.31 -8.30 9.97
N THR A 26 -2.29 -9.07 10.43
CA THR A 26 -3.29 -9.69 9.55
C THR A 26 -4.09 -8.59 8.85
N PRO A 27 -4.01 -8.46 7.51
CA PRO A 27 -4.73 -7.42 6.79
C PRO A 27 -6.25 -7.64 6.86
N SER A 28 -6.99 -6.57 7.08
CA SER A 28 -8.45 -6.56 7.00
C SER A 28 -8.94 -6.55 5.54
N PRO A 29 -10.20 -6.92 5.26
CA PRO A 29 -10.81 -6.72 3.95
C PRO A 29 -10.74 -5.27 3.46
N GLU A 30 -10.84 -4.30 4.37
CA GLU A 30 -10.72 -2.88 4.10
C GLU A 30 -9.30 -2.51 3.64
N ASP A 31 -8.26 -3.09 4.24
CA ASP A 31 -6.87 -2.90 3.81
C ASP A 31 -6.67 -3.39 2.38
N VAL A 32 -7.23 -4.54 2.04
CA VAL A 32 -7.18 -5.10 0.67
C VAL A 32 -7.89 -4.16 -0.32
N LEU A 33 -9.07 -3.65 0.04
CA LEU A 33 -9.84 -2.74 -0.81
C LEU A 33 -9.11 -1.42 -1.05
N VAL A 34 -8.57 -0.81 0.01
CA VAL A 34 -7.78 0.43 -0.08
C VAL A 34 -6.52 0.21 -0.90
N THR A 35 -5.81 -0.88 -0.65
CA THR A 35 -4.62 -1.28 -1.42
C THR A 35 -4.94 -1.35 -2.91
N LYS A 36 -6.04 -2.02 -3.28
CA LYS A 36 -6.49 -2.12 -4.68
C LYS A 36 -6.74 -0.75 -5.30
N GLN A 37 -7.43 0.14 -4.60
CA GLN A 37 -7.70 1.50 -5.10
C GLN A 37 -6.41 2.30 -5.28
N ILE A 38 -5.46 2.18 -4.35
CA ILE A 38 -4.16 2.87 -4.42
C ILE A 38 -3.33 2.34 -5.59
N VAL A 39 -3.25 1.02 -5.79
CA VAL A 39 -2.52 0.41 -6.91
C VAL A 39 -3.11 0.86 -8.25
N GLN A 40 -4.44 0.85 -8.38
CA GLN A 40 -5.13 1.33 -9.59
C GLN A 40 -4.88 2.83 -9.85
N ALA A 41 -4.94 3.67 -8.81
CA ALA A 41 -4.63 5.09 -8.94
C ALA A 41 -3.17 5.33 -9.34
N GLY A 42 -2.23 4.56 -8.79
CA GLY A 42 -0.81 4.64 -9.17
C GLY A 42 -0.59 4.32 -10.65
N HIS A 43 -1.25 3.29 -11.16
CA HIS A 43 -1.22 2.96 -12.59
C HIS A 43 -1.75 4.11 -13.46
N LEU A 44 -2.87 4.74 -13.09
CA LEU A 44 -3.44 5.87 -13.84
C LEU A 44 -2.54 7.11 -13.83
N LEU A 45 -1.77 7.30 -12.76
CA LEU A 45 -0.88 8.45 -12.58
C LEU A 45 0.54 8.20 -13.08
N ASP A 46 0.84 7.01 -13.60
CA ASP A 46 2.19 6.54 -13.93
C ASP A 46 3.18 6.67 -12.74
N ILE A 47 2.69 6.37 -11.54
CA ILE A 47 3.48 6.30 -10.30
C ILE A 47 3.32 4.90 -9.71
N GLN A 48 4.37 4.09 -9.80
CA GLN A 48 4.31 2.70 -9.39
C GLN A 48 4.10 2.57 -7.87
N VAL A 49 3.13 1.74 -7.45
CA VAL A 49 3.01 1.32 -6.05
C VAL A 49 3.81 0.04 -5.87
N LEU A 50 4.93 0.13 -5.16
CA LEU A 50 5.86 -0.98 -5.00
C LEU A 50 5.37 -1.99 -3.97
N ASP A 51 4.73 -1.53 -2.90
CA ASP A 51 4.15 -2.38 -1.86
C ASP A 51 3.20 -1.58 -0.96
N HIS A 52 2.40 -2.29 -0.18
CA HIS A 52 1.63 -1.78 0.95
C HIS A 52 1.99 -2.63 2.17
N LEU A 53 2.62 -2.03 3.17
CA LEU A 53 3.08 -2.72 4.38
C LEU A 53 2.07 -2.53 5.51
N VAL A 54 1.68 -3.64 6.14
CA VAL A 54 0.96 -3.63 7.42
C VAL A 54 1.99 -3.84 8.52
N ILE A 55 2.16 -2.86 9.41
CA ILE A 55 3.18 -2.87 10.46
C ILE A 55 2.54 -3.17 11.82
N GLY A 56 3.07 -4.16 12.53
CA GLY A 56 2.64 -4.54 13.88
C GLY A 56 3.81 -4.49 14.84
N MET A 57 3.75 -5.28 15.92
CA MET A 57 4.77 -5.22 16.97
C MET A 57 5.97 -6.10 16.63
N GLY A 58 7.01 -5.48 16.05
CA GLY A 58 8.25 -6.17 15.66
C GLY A 58 8.09 -7.08 14.42
N VAL A 59 6.94 -7.05 13.76
CA VAL A 59 6.61 -7.83 12.57
C VAL A 59 5.90 -6.95 11.55
N TYR A 60 5.89 -7.40 10.29
CA TYR A 60 5.14 -6.76 9.21
C TYR A 60 4.59 -7.79 8.23
N VAL A 61 3.61 -7.37 7.44
CA VAL A 61 3.10 -8.11 6.29
C VAL A 61 3.22 -7.25 5.03
N SER A 62 3.81 -7.81 3.97
CA SER A 62 3.74 -7.25 2.62
C SER A 62 2.43 -7.68 1.96
N MET A 63 1.61 -6.72 1.60
CA MET A 63 0.37 -6.98 0.84
C MET A 63 0.71 -7.51 -0.55
N ARG A 64 1.79 -7.01 -1.17
CA ARG A 64 2.25 -7.47 -2.49
C ARG A 64 2.74 -8.90 -2.48
N GLU A 65 3.56 -9.28 -1.50
CA GLU A 65 4.05 -10.66 -1.34
C GLU A 65 2.89 -11.64 -1.13
N ARG A 66 1.86 -11.22 -0.40
CA ARG A 66 0.64 -12.01 -0.18
C ARG A 66 -0.37 -11.96 -1.34
N GLY A 67 -0.12 -11.18 -2.39
CA GLY A 67 -1.04 -11.01 -3.51
C GLY A 67 -2.37 -10.34 -3.14
N LEU A 68 -2.39 -9.54 -2.06
CA LEU A 68 -3.60 -8.91 -1.53
C LEU A 68 -3.76 -7.50 -2.10
N GLY A 69 -4.81 -7.27 -2.89
CA GLY A 69 -5.06 -5.96 -3.50
C GLY A 69 -4.22 -5.69 -4.76
N TRP A 70 -3.35 -6.64 -5.13
CA TRP A 70 -2.68 -6.70 -6.43
C TRP A 70 -3.54 -7.53 -7.39
N GLN A 71 -4.18 -6.87 -8.34
CA GLN A 71 -4.69 -7.54 -9.54
C GLN A 71 -3.62 -7.46 -10.64
N PRO A 72 -3.53 -8.44 -11.55
CA PRO A 72 -2.73 -8.29 -12.77
C PRO A 72 -3.19 -7.10 -13.61
#